data_AF-K1TBF0-F1
#
_entry.id   AF-K1TBF0-F1
#
_cell.length_a   1.000
_cell.length_b   1.000
_cell.length_c   1.000
_cell.angle_alpha   90.00
_cell.angle_beta   90.00
_cell.angle_gamma   90.00
#
_symmetry.space_group_name_H-M   'P 1'
#
loop_
_entity.id
_entity.type
_entity.pdbx_description
1 polymer ?
#
loop_
_entity_poly.entity_id
_entity_poly.type
_entity_poly.pdbx_seq_one_letter_code
_entity_poly.pdbx_strand_id
1 'polypeptide(L)' 'MKPTMYVEKRSDLTLLKKAFELTDATCHRTRLKCGCKAYKGADNNRDGLLIVKYDAVVLEIIRCKGCVKKRP' A
#
# COMPACT_ATOMS: atom_id res chain seq x y z
N MET A 1 3.37 -4.02 -14.79
CA MET A 1 3.61 -3.70 -13.36
C MET A 1 2.35 -3.05 -12.81
N LYS A 2 1.86 -3.49 -11.65
CA LYS A 2 0.75 -2.82 -10.97
C LYS A 2 1.27 -1.53 -10.33
N PRO A 3 0.53 -0.41 -10.35
CA PRO A 3 0.99 0.80 -9.70
C PRO A 3 1.04 0.57 -8.19
N THR A 4 2.14 1.03 -7.58
CA THR A 4 2.33 1.03 -6.13
C THR A 4 2.37 2.46 -5.63
N MET A 5 1.56 2.77 -4.64
CA MET A 5 1.58 4.04 -3.90
C MET A 5 2.17 3.81 -2.51
N TYR A 6 2.92 4.78 -2.00
CA TYR A 6 3.46 4.73 -0.64
C TYR A 6 2.79 5.76 0.24
N VAL A 7 2.50 5.39 1.48
CA VAL A 7 1.97 6.31 2.50
C VAL A 7 2.81 6.26 3.77
N GLU A 8 2.77 7.34 4.54
CA GLU A 8 3.61 7.45 5.74
C GLU A 8 2.87 6.88 6.96
N LYS A 9 1.61 7.28 7.15
CA LYS A 9 0.86 7.01 8.36
C LYS A 9 -0.11 5.84 8.15
N ARG A 10 -0.43 5.16 9.26
CA ARG A 10 -1.44 4.08 9.25
C ARG A 10 -2.85 4.63 9.05
N SER A 11 -3.10 5.88 9.49
CA SER A 11 -4.34 6.61 9.27
C SER A 11 -4.65 6.79 7.79
N ASP A 12 -3.62 7.04 6.97
CA ASP A 12 -3.77 7.27 5.53
C ASP A 12 -4.34 6.02 4.86
N LEU A 13 -3.86 4.83 5.24
CA LEU A 13 -4.44 3.57 4.76
C LEU A 13 -5.92 3.42 5.15
N THR A 14 -6.36 3.95 6.30
CA THR A 14 -7.76 3.89 6.72
C THR A 14 -8.61 4.86 5.90
N LEU A 15 -8.11 6.08 5.69
CA LEU A 15 -8.76 7.09 4.89
C LEU A 15 -8.93 6.62 3.44
N LEU A 16 -7.83 6.14 2.85
CA LEU A 16 -7.81 5.63 1.48
C LEU A 16 -8.69 4.40 1.30
N LYS A 17 -8.69 3.48 2.28
CA LYS A 17 -9.61 2.34 2.28
C LYS A 17 -11.06 2.81 2.11
N LYS A 18 -11.51 3.72 2.98
CA LYS A 18 -12.88 4.25 2.91
C LYS A 18 -13.15 4.95 1.58
N ALA A 19 -12.19 5.75 1.09
CA ALA A 19 -12.34 6.48 -0.16
C ALA A 19 -12.48 5.55 -1.37
N PHE A 20 -11.69 4.48 -1.45
CA PHE A 20 -11.79 3.51 -2.55
C PHE A 20 -13.03 2.62 -2.43
N GLU A 21 -13.46 2.25 -1.22
CA GLU A 21 -14.71 1.52 -1.00
C GLU A 21 -15.94 2.33 -1.47
N LEU A 22 -15.91 3.67 -1.36
CA LEU A 22 -16.95 4.54 -1.95
C LEU A 22 -16.98 4.51 -3.49
N THR A 23 -15.91 4.04 -4.14
CA THR A 23 -15.80 3.95 -5.61
C THR A 23 -16.07 2.55 -6.16
N ASP A 24 -16.75 1.71 -5.37
CA ASP A 24 -17.05 0.31 -5.69
C ASP A 24 -15.79 -0.56 -5.91
N ALA A 25 -14.69 -0.20 -5.23
CA ALA A 25 -13.48 -0.99 -5.21
C ALA A 25 -13.41 -1.82 -3.92
N THR A 26 -13.07 -3.09 -4.05
CA THR A 26 -12.84 -3.98 -2.91
C THR A 26 -11.45 -3.73 -2.34
N CYS A 27 -11.37 -3.45 -1.04
CA CYS A 27 -10.13 -3.05 -0.40
C CYS A 27 -9.69 -4.04 0.69
N HIS A 28 -8.57 -4.73 0.46
CA HIS A 28 -8.02 -5.71 1.41
C HIS A 28 -6.85 -5.15 2.20
N ARG A 29 -6.98 -5.14 3.54
CA ARG A 29 -5.85 -4.89 4.44
C ARG A 29 -4.96 -6.12 4.46
N THR A 30 -3.70 -5.97 4.07
CA THR A 30 -2.74 -7.07 4.06
C THR A 30 -1.32 -6.57 4.26
N ARG A 31 -0.37 -7.50 4.37
CA ARG A 31 1.06 -7.21 4.39
C ARG A 31 1.59 -7.33 2.95
N LEU A 32 2.18 -6.24 2.46
CA LEU A 32 2.72 -6.15 1.10
C LEU A 32 4.23 -6.00 1.15
N LYS A 33 4.93 -6.61 0.19
CA LYS A 33 6.38 -6.56 0.10
C LYS A 33 6.84 -5.21 -0.42
N CYS A 34 7.53 -4.44 0.41
CA CYS A 34 8.03 -3.12 0.04
C CYS A 34 9.38 -3.21 -0.68
N GLY A 35 9.57 -2.49 -1.78
CA GLY A 35 10.86 -2.45 -2.50
C GLY A 35 12.03 -1.77 -1.75
N CYS A 36 11.84 -1.32 -0.50
CA CYS A 36 12.92 -0.72 0.28
C CYS A 36 13.98 -1.75 0.70
N LYS A 37 15.24 -1.31 0.79
CA LYS A 37 16.32 -2.09 1.41
C LYS A 37 15.90 -2.51 2.82
N ALA A 38 15.87 -3.81 3.06
CA ALA A 38 15.67 -4.40 4.37
C ALA A 38 16.73 -3.89 5.35
N TYR A 39 16.33 -3.55 6.58
CA TYR A 39 17.28 -3.20 7.62
C TYR A 39 17.81 -4.48 8.26
N LYS A 40 19.12 -4.72 8.16
CA LYS A 40 19.88 -5.77 8.89
C LYS A 40 19.10 -7.09 9.15
N GLY A 41 18.65 -7.75 8.08
CA GLY A 41 17.99 -9.07 8.18
C GLY A 41 16.48 -9.05 8.48
N ALA A 42 15.86 -7.88 8.64
CA ALA A 42 14.41 -7.77 8.79
C ALA A 42 13.67 -7.94 7.45
N ASP A 43 12.50 -8.56 7.49
CA ASP A 43 11.60 -8.64 6.33
C ASP A 43 11.08 -7.24 5.92
N ASN A 44 10.91 -7.05 4.62
CA ASN A 44 10.41 -5.82 4.01
C ASN A 44 8.89 -5.83 3.80
N ASN A 45 8.18 -6.84 4.31
CA ASN A 45 6.73 -6.80 4.38
C ASN A 45 6.25 -5.64 5.27
N ARG A 46 5.32 -4.84 4.75
CA ARG A 46 4.75 -3.67 5.40
C ARG A 46 3.23 -3.74 5.38
N ASP A 47 2.59 -3.06 6.32
CA ASP A 47 1.14 -2.91 6.28
C ASP A 47 0.75 -2.15 5.01
N GLY A 48 -0.25 -2.65 4.33
CA GLY A 48 -0.73 -2.06 3.09
C GLY A 48 -2.21 -2.28 2.86
N LEU A 49 -2.63 -1.81 1.70
CA LEU A 49 -3.98 -1.97 1.17
C LEU A 49 -3.86 -2.44 -0.27
N LEU A 50 -4.56 -3.51 -0.58
CA LEU A 50 -4.65 -4.06 -1.93
C LEU A 50 -6.04 -3.68 -2.47
N ILE A 51 -6.06 -2.84 -3.50
CA ILE A 51 -7.29 -2.36 -4.14
C ILE A 51 -7.59 -3.28 -5.32
N VAL A 52 -8.74 -3.92 -5.27
CA VAL A 52 -9.26 -4.80 -6.31
C VAL A 52 -10.49 -4.14 -6.91
N LYS A 53 -10.56 -4.07 -8.23
CA LYS A 53 -11.75 -3.62 -8.93
C LYS A 53 -12.04 -4.61 -10.05
N TYR A 54 -13.31 -5.02 -10.17
CA TYR A 54 -13.69 -6.17 -10.98
C TYR A 54 -12.84 -7.38 -10.54
N ASP A 55 -12.09 -8.01 -11.46
CA ASP A 55 -11.26 -9.17 -11.15
C ASP A 55 -9.74 -8.86 -11.12
N ALA A 56 -9.37 -7.58 -11.02
CA ALA A 56 -7.98 -7.15 -11.12
C ALA A 56 -7.52 -6.31 -9.92
N VAL A 57 -6.28 -6.54 -9.48
CA VAL A 57 -5.59 -5.65 -8.54
C VAL A 57 -5.18 -4.38 -9.28
N VAL A 58 -5.86 -3.28 -8.99
CA VAL A 58 -5.66 -1.99 -9.67
C VAL A 58 -4.60 -1.13 -8.99
N LEU A 59 -4.42 -1.24 -7.68
CA LEU A 59 -3.47 -0.43 -6.92
C LEU A 59 -3.00 -1.15 -5.66
N GLU A 60 -1.71 -1.05 -5.38
CA GLU A 60 -1.12 -1.46 -4.12
C GLU A 60 -0.70 -0.24 -3.33
N ILE A 61 -1.14 -0.12 -2.07
CA ILE A 61 -0.77 1.00 -1.20
C ILE A 61 0.05 0.43 -0.05
N ILE A 62 1.29 0.87 0.08
CA ILE A 62 2.23 0.33 1.08
C ILE A 62 2.61 1.42 2.07
N ARG A 63 2.46 1.14 3.38
CA ARG A 63 2.93 2.05 4.42
C ARG A 63 4.43 1.92 4.60
N CYS A 64 5.19 2.90 4.08
CA CYS A 64 6.63 2.93 4.25
C CYS A 64 7.15 4.38 4.27
N LYS A 65 7.52 4.87 5.46
CA LYS A 65 8.11 6.21 5.65
C LYS A 65 9.32 6.47 4.76
N GLY A 66 10.18 5.46 4.57
CA GLY A 66 11.38 5.57 3.75
C GLY A 66 11.08 5.70 2.26
N CYS A 67 10.09 4.96 1.74
CA CYS A 67 9.73 5.01 0.32
C CYS A 67 8.91 6.25 -0.03
N VAL A 68 8.10 6.77 0.89
CA VAL A 68 7.39 8.05 0.69
C VAL A 68 8.38 9.18 0.40
N LYS A 69 9.46 9.28 1.18
CA LYS A 69 10.47 10.35 1.05
C LYS A 69 11.43 10.19 -0.14
N LYS A 70 11.44 9.03 -0.80
CA LYS A 70 12.37 8.71 -1.91
C LYS A 70 11.79 8.99 -3.28
N ARG A 71 10.50 9.33 -3.37
CA ARG A 71 9.96 9.81 -4.64
C ARG A 71 10.42 11.27 -4.85
N PRO A 72 10.82 11.64 -6.07
CA PRO A 72 11.19 13.00 -6.41
C PRO A 72 10.03 13.97 -6.20
#